data_AF-A0A973I3Z2-F1
#
_entry.id   AF-A0A973I3Z2-F1
#
_cell.length_a   1.000
_cell.length_b   1.000
_cell.length_c   1.000
_cell.angle_alpha   90.00
_cell.angle_beta   90.00
_cell.angle_gamma   90.00
#
_symmetry.space_group_name_H-M   'P 1'
#
loop_
_entity.id
_entity.type
_entity.pdbx_description
1 polymer ?
#
loop_
_entity_poly.entity_id
_entity_poly.type
_entity_poly.pdbx_seq_one_letter_code
_entity_poly.pdbx_strand_id
1 'polypeptide(L)'
;DGRIMQVRFDGEQLNNVRWQLSGWSLFTGKLVGTVRFGDPRDKADISGHADFSYGLFNQAITVKKTMLRLTVERAMERLQLPLPVSAQGRVIVDLDEYSSGEPYCESLSGEIASPNIDVKGMNNWFSIGPLSGRLSCKSGDVAVLVDPENRLGLEADAVLKANLDFKVSGYIKPEASLPKEVHDAAKFLGRPDNEGRYPLNF
;
A
#
# COMPACT_ATOMS: atom_id res chain seq x y z
N ASP A 1 25.94 13.40 5.75
CA ASP A 1 24.80 13.10 6.63
C ASP A 1 23.94 14.34 6.78
N GLY A 2 22.63 14.19 6.58
CA GLY A 2 21.67 15.28 6.65
C GLY A 2 20.46 14.91 7.48
N ARG A 3 19.78 15.94 8.00
CA ARG A 3 18.53 15.78 8.75
C ARG A 3 17.63 16.97 8.49
N ILE A 4 16.32 16.71 8.48
CA ILE A 4 15.29 17.74 8.51
C ILE A 4 14.17 17.24 9.43
N MET A 5 13.63 18.16 10.25
CA MET A 5 12.63 17.79 11.25
C MET A 5 11.29 17.41 10.62
N GLN A 6 10.96 18.02 9.49
CA GLN A 6 9.68 17.84 8.83
C GLN A 6 9.80 18.13 7.33
N VAL A 7 9.20 17.26 6.53
CA VAL A 7 8.95 17.46 5.10
C VAL A 7 7.45 17.37 4.89
N ARG A 8 6.90 18.30 4.10
CA ARG A 8 5.50 18.25 3.67
C ARG A 8 5.44 18.14 2.16
N PHE A 9 4.68 17.16 1.67
CA PHE A 9 4.49 16.94 0.25
C PHE A 9 3.11 16.33 0.01
N ASP A 10 2.35 16.92 -0.90
CA ASP A 10 1.04 16.41 -1.33
C ASP A 10 0.10 16.05 -0.16
N GLY A 11 -0.02 16.94 0.82
CA GLY A 11 -0.83 16.73 2.02
C GLY A 11 -0.23 15.81 3.07
N GLU A 12 0.79 15.01 2.73
CA GLU A 12 1.51 14.19 3.73
C GLU A 12 2.59 14.98 4.45
N GLN A 13 2.81 14.57 5.69
CA GLN A 13 3.87 15.06 6.54
C GLN A 13 4.78 13.90 6.94
N LEU A 14 6.05 13.99 6.58
CA LEU A 14 7.10 13.09 7.04
C LEU A 14 7.91 13.79 8.13
N ASN A 15 7.96 13.19 9.31
CA ASN A 15 8.69 13.72 10.44
C ASN A 15 10.10 13.09 10.52
N ASN A 16 11.03 13.78 11.17
CA ASN A 16 12.34 13.24 11.55
C ASN A 16 13.12 12.58 10.38
N VAL A 17 13.11 13.19 9.21
CA VAL A 17 13.77 12.65 8.01
C VAL A 17 15.29 12.81 8.14
N ARG A 18 16.02 11.71 7.99
CA ARG A 18 17.48 11.65 8.08
C ARG A 18 18.03 10.86 6.91
N TRP A 19 19.15 11.29 6.34
CA TRP A 19 19.77 10.60 5.23
C TRP A 19 21.29 10.61 5.30
N GLN A 20 21.91 9.61 4.68
CA GLN A 20 23.36 9.48 4.53
C GLN A 20 23.66 9.22 3.06
N LEU A 21 24.56 10.02 2.49
CA LEU A 21 24.93 9.95 1.07
C LEU A 21 26.30 9.30 0.90
N SER A 22 26.44 8.49 -0.14
CA SER A 22 27.74 7.98 -0.57
C SER A 22 28.41 8.99 -1.50
N GLY A 23 29.49 9.63 -1.04
CA GLY A 23 30.21 10.62 -1.86
C GLY A 23 30.80 10.03 -3.14
N TRP A 24 31.16 8.74 -3.13
CA TRP A 24 31.77 8.06 -4.27
C TRP A 24 30.79 7.80 -5.42
N SER A 25 29.48 7.74 -5.17
CA SER A 25 28.51 7.45 -6.22
C SER A 25 28.40 8.58 -7.26
N LEU A 26 28.77 9.81 -6.88
CA LEU A 26 28.73 10.97 -7.75
C LEU A 26 29.66 10.83 -8.97
N PHE A 27 30.80 10.15 -8.81
CA PHE A 27 31.71 9.86 -9.94
C PHE A 27 31.08 8.95 -11.00
N THR A 28 30.04 8.20 -10.63
CA THR A 28 29.25 7.39 -11.57
C THR A 28 27.96 8.07 -12.04
N GLY A 29 27.79 9.37 -11.73
CA GLY A 29 26.59 10.13 -12.10
C GLY A 29 25.34 9.72 -11.31
N LYS A 30 25.51 9.20 -10.09
CA LYS A 30 24.40 8.77 -9.22
C LYS A 30 24.49 9.42 -7.86
N LEU A 31 23.35 9.77 -7.29
CA LEU A 31 23.20 10.10 -5.88
C LEU A 31 22.68 8.85 -5.16
N VAL A 32 23.54 8.19 -4.38
CA VAL A 32 23.19 6.97 -3.65
C VAL A 32 23.23 7.24 -2.16
N GLY A 33 22.28 6.70 -1.41
CA GLY A 33 22.24 6.89 0.02
C GLY A 33 21.24 6.00 0.74
N THR A 34 21.12 6.22 2.04
CA THR A 34 20.06 5.65 2.87
C THR A 34 19.21 6.78 3.42
N VAL A 35 17.91 6.53 3.60
CA VAL A 35 16.97 7.45 4.23
C VAL A 35 16.19 6.73 5.33
N ARG A 36 15.91 7.44 6.42
CA ARG A 36 15.00 7.00 7.49
C ARG A 36 14.11 8.17 7.91
N PHE A 37 12.85 7.91 8.24
CA PHE A 37 11.91 8.92 8.68
C PHE A 37 10.89 8.34 9.66
N GLY A 38 10.28 9.23 10.43
CA GLY A 38 9.25 8.94 11.43
C GLY A 38 9.71 8.09 12.61
N ASP A 39 8.75 7.74 13.46
CA ASP A 39 8.93 6.79 14.56
C ASP A 39 8.14 5.48 14.30
N PRO A 40 8.80 4.33 14.11
CA PRO A 40 8.11 3.04 13.91
C PRO A 40 7.28 2.58 15.12
N ARG A 41 7.47 3.18 16.30
CA ARG A 41 6.69 2.89 17.52
C ARG A 41 5.44 3.75 17.61
N ASP A 42 5.41 4.91 16.96
CA ASP A 42 4.20 5.71 16.84
C ASP A 42 3.30 5.10 15.76
N LYS A 43 2.05 4.80 16.11
CA LYS A 43 1.09 4.20 15.20
C LYS A 43 0.46 5.21 14.25
N ALA A 44 0.44 6.49 14.63
CA ALA A 44 -0.12 7.57 13.81
C ALA A 44 0.91 8.19 12.85
N ASP A 45 2.20 7.98 13.11
CA ASP A 45 3.28 8.53 12.29
C ASP A 45 3.53 7.67 11.05
N ILE A 46 3.83 8.33 9.93
CA ILE A 46 4.38 7.66 8.75
C ILE A 46 5.86 7.45 9.02
N SER A 47 6.31 6.20 8.99
CA SER A 47 7.70 5.86 9.28
C SER A 47 8.26 4.86 8.30
N GLY A 48 9.57 4.90 8.12
CA GLY A 48 10.20 3.97 7.21
C GLY A 48 11.69 4.19 7.00
N HIS A 49 12.25 3.31 6.18
CA HIS A 49 13.60 3.41 5.70
C HIS A 49 13.72 2.88 4.28
N ALA A 50 14.73 3.34 3.54
CA ALA A 50 15.06 2.82 2.22
C ALA A 50 16.54 3.05 1.91
N ASP A 51 17.12 2.16 1.13
CA ASP A 51 18.33 2.43 0.36
C ASP A 51 17.88 3.02 -0.98
N PHE A 52 18.35 4.21 -1.35
CA PHE A 52 17.93 4.89 -2.57
C PHE A 52 19.11 5.17 -3.50
N SER A 53 18.81 5.22 -4.80
CA SER A 53 19.70 5.69 -5.85
C SER A 53 18.91 6.60 -6.77
N TYR A 54 19.47 7.75 -7.10
CA TYR A 54 18.94 8.68 -8.09
C TYR A 54 19.96 8.89 -9.21
N GLY A 55 19.59 8.60 -10.45
CA GLY A 55 20.44 8.82 -11.61
C GLY A 55 20.39 10.27 -12.05
N LEU A 56 21.55 10.94 -12.11
CA LEU A 56 21.61 12.38 -12.44
C LEU A 56 21.34 12.66 -13.93
N PHE A 57 21.53 11.66 -14.80
CA PHE A 57 21.36 11.80 -16.25
C PHE A 57 19.96 11.38 -16.73
N ASN A 58 19.42 10.30 -16.20
CA ASN A 58 18.13 9.74 -16.58
C ASN A 58 17.00 10.07 -15.59
N GLN A 59 17.33 10.71 -14.46
CA GLN A 59 16.40 11.07 -13.39
C GLN A 59 15.64 9.88 -12.78
N ALA A 60 16.12 8.66 -13.02
CA ALA A 60 15.49 7.45 -12.51
C ALA A 60 15.75 7.32 -11.01
N ILE A 61 14.70 7.01 -10.25
CA ILE A 61 14.75 6.68 -8.83
C ILE A 61 14.71 5.17 -8.70
N THR A 62 15.62 4.61 -7.92
CA THR A 62 15.56 3.22 -7.47
C THR A 62 15.58 3.20 -5.96
N VAL A 63 14.71 2.39 -5.35
CA VAL A 63 14.77 2.10 -3.92
C VAL A 63 14.84 0.60 -3.68
N LYS A 64 15.58 0.20 -2.65
CA LYS A 64 15.76 -1.20 -2.22
C LYS A 64 15.70 -1.29 -0.71
N LYS A 65 15.44 -2.50 -0.19
CA LYS A 65 15.38 -2.78 1.26
C LYS A 65 14.51 -1.75 1.98
N THR A 66 13.35 -1.49 1.39
CA THR A 66 12.47 -0.42 1.82
C THR A 66 11.45 -1.00 2.77
N MET A 67 11.28 -0.37 3.92
CA MET A 67 10.17 -0.66 4.81
C MET A 67 9.42 0.62 5.09
N LEU A 68 8.15 0.67 4.73
CA LEU A 68 7.24 1.78 4.95
C LEU A 68 6.11 1.33 5.86
N ARG A 69 5.73 2.19 6.80
CA ARG A 69 4.62 1.98 7.72
C ARG A 69 3.72 3.20 7.66
N LEU A 70 2.44 2.93 7.41
CA LEU A 70 1.38 3.93 7.34
C LEU A 70 0.08 3.34 7.88
N THR A 71 -1.00 4.10 7.77
CA THR A 71 -2.34 3.73 8.25
C THR A 71 -3.27 3.47 7.08
N VAL A 72 -4.22 2.53 7.24
CA VAL A 72 -5.26 2.24 6.22
C VAL A 72 -6.08 3.50 5.93
N GLU A 73 -6.41 4.25 6.97
CA GLU A 73 -7.21 5.47 6.96
C GLU A 73 -6.69 6.48 5.92
N ARG A 74 -5.37 6.70 5.94
CA ARG A 74 -4.67 7.59 4.99
C ARG A 74 -4.75 7.09 3.55
N ALA A 75 -4.62 5.78 3.34
CA ALA A 75 -4.76 5.21 2.01
C ALA A 75 -6.21 5.38 1.51
N MET A 76 -7.20 5.20 2.38
CA MET A 76 -8.62 5.33 2.08
C MET A 76 -9.03 6.77 1.74
N GLU A 77 -8.41 7.79 2.36
CA GLU A 77 -8.67 9.21 2.01
C GLU A 77 -8.31 9.55 0.56
N ARG A 78 -7.39 8.80 -0.06
CA ARG A 78 -6.96 8.99 -1.45
C ARG A 78 -7.74 8.12 -2.44
N LEU A 79 -8.46 7.10 -1.97
CA LEU A 79 -9.22 6.18 -2.81
C LEU A 79 -10.67 6.64 -2.93
N GLN A 80 -11.12 6.86 -4.16
CA GLN A 80 -12.53 7.10 -4.46
C GLN A 80 -13.25 5.75 -4.53
N LEU A 81 -13.59 5.18 -3.38
CA LEU A 81 -14.33 3.93 -3.35
C LEU A 81 -15.82 4.18 -3.68
N PRO A 82 -16.47 3.26 -4.43
CA PRO A 82 -17.90 3.36 -4.73
C PRO A 82 -18.80 3.21 -3.50
N LEU A 83 -18.24 2.73 -2.38
CA LEU A 83 -18.93 2.54 -1.11
C LEU A 83 -18.20 3.30 0.01
N PRO A 84 -18.91 4.02 0.90
CA PRO A 84 -18.31 4.71 2.03
C PRO A 84 -17.90 3.71 3.10
N VAL A 85 -16.75 3.08 2.93
CA VAL A 85 -16.16 2.16 3.90
C VAL A 85 -15.15 2.92 4.74
N SER A 86 -15.35 2.97 6.05
CA SER A 86 -14.30 3.39 6.97
C SER A 86 -13.53 2.16 7.44
N ALA A 87 -12.23 2.16 7.20
CA ALA A 87 -11.32 1.12 7.63
C ALA A 87 -10.15 1.77 8.35
N GLN A 88 -9.70 1.14 9.44
CA GLN A 88 -8.54 1.57 10.21
C GLN A 88 -7.59 0.41 10.43
N GLY A 89 -6.30 0.71 10.53
CA GLY A 89 -5.30 -0.31 10.75
C GLY A 89 -3.91 0.13 10.34
N ARG A 90 -2.92 -0.72 10.62
CA ARG A 90 -1.52 -0.46 10.25
C ARG A 90 -1.17 -1.19 8.97
N VAL A 91 -0.72 -0.45 7.96
CA VAL A 91 -0.17 -1.01 6.73
C VAL A 91 1.34 -0.98 6.81
N ILE A 92 1.95 -2.10 6.46
CA ILE A 92 3.38 -2.30 6.33
C ILE A 92 3.65 -2.67 4.88
N VAL A 93 4.52 -1.92 4.23
CA VAL A 93 5.00 -2.19 2.87
C VAL A 93 6.48 -2.52 2.98
N ASP A 94 6.86 -3.70 2.51
CA ASP A 94 8.24 -4.16 2.44
C ASP A 94 8.62 -4.33 0.96
N LEU A 95 9.53 -3.50 0.45
CA LEU A 95 9.97 -3.57 -0.95
C LEU A 95 11.39 -4.09 -1.02
N ASP A 96 11.54 -5.17 -1.79
CA ASP A 96 12.85 -5.64 -2.23
C ASP A 96 13.46 -4.63 -3.21
N GLU A 97 12.66 -4.19 -4.18
CA GLU A 97 13.06 -3.27 -5.24
C GLU A 97 11.86 -2.47 -5.78
N TYR A 98 12.14 -1.22 -6.13
CA TYR A 98 11.30 -0.41 -6.99
C TYR A 98 12.20 0.46 -7.87
N SER A 99 11.89 0.56 -9.17
CA SER A 99 12.43 1.59 -10.05
C SER A 99 11.30 2.40 -10.65
N SER A 100 11.47 3.73 -10.65
CA SER A 100 10.53 4.65 -11.27
C SER A 100 10.47 4.41 -12.79
N GLY A 101 9.26 4.39 -13.33
CA GLY A 101 8.99 4.29 -14.76
C GLY A 101 7.66 4.95 -15.12
N GLU A 102 7.18 4.73 -16.34
CA GLU A 102 5.89 5.25 -16.79
C GLU A 102 4.84 4.14 -16.83
N PRO A 103 3.60 4.37 -16.33
CA PRO A 103 3.16 5.57 -15.60
C PRO A 103 3.69 5.68 -14.17
N TYR A 104 4.11 4.58 -13.53
CA TYR A 104 4.63 4.63 -12.15
C TYR A 104 5.92 3.86 -11.94
N CYS A 105 6.05 2.67 -12.51
CA CYS A 105 7.19 1.79 -12.24
C CYS A 105 7.77 1.21 -13.53
N GLU A 106 9.07 0.91 -13.51
CA GLU A 106 9.68 -0.02 -14.47
C GLU A 106 9.85 -1.39 -13.80
N SER A 107 10.21 -1.40 -12.51
CA SER A 107 10.18 -2.59 -11.67
C SER A 107 9.58 -2.28 -10.30
N LEU A 108 8.94 -3.28 -9.71
CA LEU A 108 8.41 -3.27 -8.35
C LEU A 108 8.32 -4.72 -7.89
N SER A 109 8.88 -5.02 -6.73
CA SER A 109 8.73 -6.30 -6.05
C SER A 109 8.75 -6.09 -4.55
N GLY A 110 7.81 -6.73 -3.88
CA GLY A 110 7.70 -6.66 -2.43
C GLY A 110 6.35 -7.17 -1.95
N GLU A 111 6.05 -6.86 -0.70
CA GLU A 111 4.84 -7.27 -0.01
C GLU A 111 4.18 -6.09 0.67
N ILE A 112 2.86 -6.15 0.75
CA ILE A 112 2.04 -5.26 1.54
C ILE A 112 1.26 -6.11 2.54
N ALA A 113 1.25 -5.71 3.80
CA ALA A 113 0.56 -6.43 4.84
C ALA A 113 -0.05 -5.48 5.88
N SER A 114 -1.21 -5.87 6.38
CA SER A 114 -1.81 -5.32 7.58
C SER A 114 -2.01 -6.44 8.59
N PRO A 115 -1.41 -6.39 9.79
CA PRO A 115 -1.61 -7.42 10.81
C PRO A 115 -3.05 -7.48 11.32
N ASN A 116 -3.77 -6.35 11.23
CA ASN A 116 -5.17 -6.25 11.57
C ASN A 116 -5.78 -5.03 10.88
N ILE A 117 -6.93 -5.22 10.24
CA ILE A 117 -7.79 -4.14 9.78
C ILE A 117 -9.09 -4.20 10.58
N ASP A 118 -9.51 -3.06 11.09
CA ASP A 118 -10.86 -2.89 11.62
C ASP A 118 -11.71 -2.15 10.59
N VAL A 119 -12.95 -2.60 10.40
CA VAL A 119 -13.92 -1.97 9.52
C VAL A 119 -15.09 -1.45 10.35
N LYS A 120 -15.59 -0.28 9.97
CA LYS A 120 -16.73 0.35 10.64
C LYS A 120 -18.04 -0.23 10.10
N GLY A 121 -18.79 -0.90 10.97
CA GLY A 121 -20.20 -1.22 10.74
C GLY A 121 -21.12 -0.05 11.06
N MET A 122 -22.44 -0.27 11.08
CA MET A 122 -23.40 0.81 11.39
C MET A 122 -23.13 1.49 12.73
N ASN A 123 -22.82 0.71 13.78
CA ASN A 123 -22.69 1.22 15.14
C ASN A 123 -21.34 0.93 15.80
N ASN A 124 -20.58 -0.06 15.32
CA ASN A 124 -19.36 -0.54 15.97
C ASN A 124 -18.25 -0.82 14.96
N TRP A 125 -17.01 -0.77 15.45
CA TRP A 125 -15.83 -1.29 14.73
C TRP A 125 -15.67 -2.79 15.00
N PHE A 126 -15.20 -3.52 14.00
CA PHE A 126 -14.88 -4.93 14.15
C PHE A 126 -13.64 -5.30 13.32
N SER A 127 -12.86 -6.25 13.85
CA SER A 127 -11.67 -6.76 13.19
C SER A 127 -12.04 -7.76 12.09
N ILE A 128 -11.48 -7.54 10.89
CA ILE A 128 -11.49 -8.51 9.78
C ILE A 128 -10.21 -9.36 9.75
N GLY A 129 -9.32 -9.19 10.73
CA GLY A 129 -8.06 -9.92 10.83
C GLY A 129 -6.96 -9.38 9.90
N PRO A 130 -5.90 -10.19 9.68
CA PRO A 130 -4.79 -9.81 8.82
C PRO A 130 -5.19 -9.84 7.34
N LEU A 131 -4.51 -9.01 6.55
CA LEU A 131 -4.61 -9.01 5.09
C LEU A 131 -3.23 -8.73 4.50
N SER A 132 -2.84 -9.50 3.48
CA SER A 132 -1.55 -9.38 2.81
C SER A 132 -1.70 -9.46 1.30
N GLY A 133 -0.67 -9.04 0.58
CA GLY A 133 -0.58 -9.18 -0.86
C GLY A 133 0.83 -8.93 -1.38
N ARG A 134 1.07 -9.38 -2.60
CA ARG A 134 2.35 -9.19 -3.31
C ARG A 134 2.26 -8.00 -4.25
N LEU A 135 3.28 -7.15 -4.20
CA LEU A 135 3.45 -6.00 -5.07
C LEU A 135 4.27 -6.38 -6.30
N SER A 136 3.84 -5.91 -7.47
CA SER A 136 4.51 -6.13 -8.74
C SER A 136 4.33 -4.94 -9.69
N CYS A 137 5.24 -4.78 -10.65
CA CYS A 137 5.05 -3.85 -11.77
C CYS A 137 4.55 -4.63 -12.99
N LYS A 138 3.39 -4.25 -13.54
CA LYS A 138 2.81 -4.87 -14.73
C LYS A 138 2.64 -3.83 -15.82
N SER A 139 3.53 -3.84 -16.82
CA SER A 139 3.48 -2.91 -17.96
C SER A 139 3.43 -1.43 -17.55
N GLY A 140 4.18 -1.07 -16.50
CA GLY A 140 4.23 0.30 -15.98
C GLY A 140 3.30 0.59 -14.80
N ASP A 141 2.26 -0.24 -14.62
CA ASP A 141 1.26 -0.10 -13.57
C ASP A 141 1.71 -0.77 -12.27
N VAL A 142 1.32 -0.19 -11.14
CA VAL A 142 1.50 -0.82 -9.82
C VAL A 142 0.39 -1.85 -9.63
N ALA A 143 0.76 -3.11 -9.42
CA ALA A 143 -0.18 -4.19 -9.21
C ALA A 143 0.00 -4.84 -7.84
N VAL A 144 -1.13 -5.14 -7.19
CA VAL A 144 -1.22 -5.90 -5.94
C VAL A 144 -2.00 -7.17 -6.22
N LEU A 145 -1.43 -8.31 -5.87
CA LEU A 145 -2.15 -9.59 -5.82
C LEU A 145 -2.38 -9.96 -4.36
N VAL A 146 -3.64 -9.95 -3.93
CA VAL A 146 -4.03 -10.26 -2.54
C VAL A 146 -3.80 -11.73 -2.24
N ASP A 147 -3.32 -12.03 -1.02
CA ASP A 147 -3.23 -13.39 -0.52
C ASP A 147 -4.63 -13.94 -0.23
N PRO A 148 -5.06 -15.06 -0.86
CA PRO A 148 -6.38 -15.62 -0.67
C PRO A 148 -6.63 -16.13 0.75
N GLU A 149 -5.58 -16.38 1.56
CA GLU A 149 -5.71 -16.81 2.95
C GLU A 149 -6.06 -15.62 3.88
N ASN A 150 -7.32 -15.21 3.85
CA ASN A 150 -7.85 -14.17 4.74
C ASN A 150 -9.32 -14.40 5.09
N ARG A 151 -9.78 -13.78 6.18
CA ARG A 151 -11.14 -14.00 6.71
C ARG A 151 -12.26 -13.46 5.82
N LEU A 152 -11.95 -12.55 4.90
CA LEU A 152 -12.91 -12.06 3.92
C LEU A 152 -13.09 -13.03 2.74
N GLY A 153 -12.25 -14.07 2.64
CA GLY A 153 -12.12 -14.87 1.42
C GLY A 153 -11.85 -13.97 0.22
N LEU A 154 -11.11 -12.87 0.42
CA LEU A 154 -10.80 -11.89 -0.59
C LEU A 154 -9.70 -12.45 -1.48
N GLU A 155 -10.03 -12.67 -2.74
CA GLU A 155 -9.07 -12.97 -3.78
C GLU A 155 -9.23 -11.87 -4.84
N ALA A 156 -8.21 -11.02 -4.97
CA ALA A 156 -8.29 -9.87 -5.83
C ALA A 156 -6.94 -9.49 -6.43
N ASP A 157 -7.00 -9.08 -7.69
CA ASP A 157 -5.97 -8.31 -8.38
C ASP A 157 -6.39 -6.84 -8.35
N ALA A 158 -5.57 -6.00 -7.72
CA ALA A 158 -5.70 -4.55 -7.77
C ALA A 158 -4.58 -3.96 -8.63
N VAL A 159 -4.91 -3.01 -9.50
CA VAL A 159 -3.96 -2.35 -10.39
C VAL A 159 -4.20 -0.85 -10.35
N LEU A 160 -3.16 -0.08 -10.07
CA LEU A 160 -3.15 1.37 -10.19
C LEU A 160 -2.53 1.74 -11.54
N LYS A 161 -3.38 2.24 -12.44
CA LYS A 161 -3.02 2.69 -13.77
C LYS A 161 -2.80 4.21 -13.82
N ALA A 162 -2.30 4.69 -14.95
CA ALA A 162 -2.13 6.11 -15.23
C ALA A 162 -3.37 6.94 -14.82
N ASN A 163 -3.16 8.21 -14.45
CA ASN A 163 -4.21 9.13 -13.99
C ASN A 163 -4.96 8.67 -12.73
N LEU A 164 -4.29 7.91 -11.85
CA LEU A 164 -4.88 7.33 -10.64
C LEU A 164 -6.10 6.43 -10.92
N ASP A 165 -6.20 5.83 -12.11
CA ASP A 165 -7.26 4.89 -12.43
C ASP A 165 -7.00 3.56 -11.70
N PHE A 166 -7.70 3.40 -10.58
CA PHE A 166 -7.61 2.22 -9.74
C PHE A 166 -8.62 1.18 -10.23
N LYS A 167 -8.11 -0.01 -10.54
CA LYS A 167 -8.90 -1.16 -10.96
C LYS A 167 -8.78 -2.28 -9.95
N VAL A 168 -9.90 -2.87 -9.56
CA VAL A 168 -9.94 -4.07 -8.73
C VAL A 168 -10.79 -5.11 -9.41
N SER A 169 -10.25 -6.32 -9.53
CA SER A 169 -10.95 -7.47 -10.08
C SER A 169 -10.75 -8.66 -9.16
N GLY A 170 -11.83 -9.36 -8.84
CA GLY A 170 -11.75 -10.51 -7.94
C GLY A 170 -13.10 -10.86 -7.34
N TYR A 171 -13.05 -11.41 -6.13
CA TYR A 171 -14.23 -11.73 -5.35
C TYR A 171 -13.96 -11.72 -3.86
N ILE A 172 -15.04 -11.69 -3.08
CA ILE A 172 -15.02 -11.94 -1.65
C ILE A 172 -15.97 -13.07 -1.28
N LYS A 173 -15.59 -13.84 -0.27
CA LYS A 173 -16.46 -14.83 0.37
C LYS A 173 -16.22 -14.74 1.88
N PRO A 174 -16.89 -13.79 2.56
CA PRO A 174 -16.66 -13.58 3.98
C PRO A 174 -16.92 -14.86 4.78
N GLU A 175 -16.01 -15.20 5.69
CA GLU A 175 -16.20 -16.31 6.62
C GLU A 175 -17.50 -16.15 7.42
N ALA A 176 -18.17 -17.26 7.72
CA ALA A 176 -19.37 -17.26 8.56
C ALA A 176 -19.15 -16.73 9.99
N SER A 177 -17.88 -16.64 10.43
CA SER A 177 -17.47 -16.09 11.73
C SER A 177 -17.56 -14.56 11.79
N LEU A 178 -17.64 -13.90 10.63
CA LEU A 178 -17.65 -12.44 10.55
C LEU A 178 -19.04 -11.86 10.90
N PRO A 179 -19.10 -10.62 11.38
CA PRO A 179 -20.37 -9.97 11.70
C PRO A 179 -21.32 -9.90 10.50
N LYS A 180 -22.62 -9.93 10.78
CA LYS A 180 -23.67 -9.87 9.76
C LYS A 180 -23.51 -8.66 8.84
N GLU A 181 -23.03 -7.55 9.37
CA GLU A 181 -22.76 -6.32 8.66
C GLU A 181 -21.78 -6.52 7.49
N VAL A 182 -20.78 -7.39 7.62
CA VAL A 182 -19.85 -7.72 6.52
C VAL A 182 -20.57 -8.48 5.42
N HIS A 183 -21.38 -9.48 5.79
CA HIS A 183 -22.16 -10.25 4.84
C HIS A 183 -23.22 -9.39 4.14
N ASP A 184 -23.82 -8.44 4.83
CA ASP A 184 -24.77 -7.50 4.26
C ASP A 184 -24.07 -6.50 3.33
N ALA A 185 -22.87 -6.01 3.69
CA ALA A 185 -22.04 -5.19 2.83
C ALA A 185 -21.65 -5.90 1.52
N ALA A 186 -21.28 -7.19 1.59
CA ALA A 186 -20.90 -7.99 0.42
C ALA A 186 -22.03 -8.09 -0.62
N LYS A 187 -23.29 -8.10 -0.19
CA LYS A 187 -24.46 -8.15 -1.09
C LYS A 187 -24.60 -6.93 -1.98
N PHE A 188 -24.04 -5.78 -1.59
CA PHE A 188 -24.04 -4.58 -2.43
C PHE A 188 -23.12 -4.72 -3.65
N LEU A 189 -22.19 -5.67 -3.64
CA LEU A 189 -21.26 -5.92 -4.74
C LEU A 189 -21.90 -6.69 -5.90
N GLY A 190 -23.05 -7.33 -5.66
CA GLY A 190 -23.79 -8.06 -6.69
C GLY A 190 -24.34 -9.39 -6.19
N ARG A 191 -24.73 -10.24 -7.14
CA ARG A 191 -25.19 -11.59 -6.83
C ARG A 191 -23.99 -12.50 -6.61
N PRO A 192 -24.02 -13.36 -5.57
CA PRO A 192 -22.98 -14.35 -5.40
C PRO A 192 -23.06 -15.42 -6.50
N ASP A 193 -21.94 -16.05 -6.80
CA ASP A 193 -21.89 -17.22 -7.67
C ASP A 193 -22.35 -18.50 -6.95
N ASN A 194 -22.24 -19.65 -7.64
CA ASN A 194 -22.64 -20.96 -7.10
C ASN A 194 -21.82 -21.39 -5.86
N GLU A 195 -20.68 -20.75 -5.60
CA GLU A 195 -19.81 -21.01 -4.45
C GLU A 195 -20.00 -19.99 -3.33
N GLY A 196 -20.94 -19.05 -3.49
CA GLY A 196 -21.24 -18.00 -2.51
C GLY A 196 -20.28 -16.82 -2.57
N ARG A 197 -19.50 -16.67 -3.65
CA ARG A 197 -18.52 -15.59 -3.82
C ARG A 197 -19.18 -14.36 -4.47
N TYR A 198 -19.01 -13.20 -3.87
CA TYR A 198 -19.50 -11.92 -4.37
C TYR A 198 -18.43 -11.27 -5.26
N PRO A 199 -18.76 -10.80 -6.47
CA PRO A 199 -17.77 -10.27 -7.40
C PRO A 199 -17.25 -8.90 -6.96
N LEU A 200 -15.98 -8.62 -7.23
CA LEU A 200 -15.38 -7.29 -7.18
C LEU A 200 -14.97 -6.88 -8.59
N ASN A 201 -15.53 -5.79 -9.10
CA ASN A 201 -15.17 -5.23 -10.40
C ASN A 201 -15.46 -3.73 -10.47
N PHE A 202 -14.42 -2.91 -10.35
CA PHE A 202 -14.48 -1.45 -10.51
C PHE A 202 -13.14 -0.90 -11.00
#